data_AF-W4KG87-F1
#
_entry.id   AF-W4KG87-F1
#
_cell.length_a   1.000
_cell.length_b   1.000
_cell.length_c   1.000
_cell.angle_alpha   90.00
_cell.angle_beta   90.00
_cell.angle_gamma   90.00
#
_symmetry.space_group_name_H-M   'P 1'
#
loop_
_entity.id
_entity.type
_entity.pdbx_description
1 polymer ?
#
loop_
_entity_poly.entity_id
_entity_poly.type
_entity_poly.pdbx_seq_one_letter_code
_entity_poly.pdbx_strand_id
1 'polypeptide(L)'
;RKLNNVDLHGLYVQEATKFAEASITVARSHGFESLKLIVGKGLHASNGVAKVKPAVEKMLKSRGLVVTEQRGNAGVLIVQL
;
A
#
# COMPACT_ATOMS: atom_id res chain seq x y z
N ARG A 1 -3.32 18.44 7.71
CA ARG A 1 -2.41 17.30 7.47
C ARG A 1 -2.72 16.77 6.08
N LYS A 2 -1.87 17.03 5.06
CA LYS A 2 -2.14 16.58 3.68
C LYS A 2 -2.27 15.05 3.69
N LEU A 3 -3.41 14.55 3.24
CA LEU A 3 -3.70 13.11 3.22
C LEU A 3 -3.08 12.51 1.97
N ASN A 4 -1.90 11.95 2.14
CA ASN A 4 -1.18 11.08 1.23
C ASN A 4 -1.76 9.65 1.27
N ASN A 5 -3.06 9.52 1.04
CA ASN A 5 -3.72 8.21 0.98
C ASN A 5 -3.86 7.77 -0.49
N VAL A 6 -3.52 6.52 -0.75
CA VAL A 6 -3.65 5.89 -2.07
C VAL A 6 -4.55 4.69 -1.90
N ASP A 7 -5.63 4.66 -2.66
CA ASP A 7 -6.55 3.54 -2.62
C ASP A 7 -6.14 2.46 -3.64
N LEU A 8 -5.90 1.27 -3.13
CA LEU A 8 -5.54 0.08 -3.90
C LEU A 8 -6.56 -1.04 -3.71
N HIS A 9 -7.67 -0.79 -3.00
CA HIS A 9 -8.68 -1.81 -2.75
C HIS A 9 -9.35 -2.22 -4.07
N GLY A 10 -9.65 -3.51 -4.21
CA GLY A 10 -10.34 -4.05 -5.37
C GLY A 10 -9.50 -4.16 -6.65
N LEU A 11 -8.29 -3.62 -6.68
CA LEU A 11 -7.36 -3.78 -7.80
C LEU A 11 -6.80 -5.21 -7.88
N TYR A 12 -6.43 -5.64 -9.09
CA TYR A 12 -5.61 -6.84 -9.24
C TYR A 12 -4.20 -6.60 -8.69
N VAL A 13 -3.53 -7.69 -8.30
CA VAL A 13 -2.19 -7.63 -7.69
C VAL A 13 -1.20 -6.78 -8.51
N GLN A 14 -1.14 -7.01 -9.82
CA GLN A 14 -0.22 -6.29 -10.71
C GLN A 14 -0.54 -4.79 -10.79
N GLU A 15 -1.82 -4.44 -10.85
CA GLU A 15 -2.28 -3.04 -10.89
C GLU A 15 -1.96 -2.34 -9.57
N ALA A 16 -2.27 -2.99 -8.44
CA ALA A 16 -2.00 -2.46 -7.11
C ALA A 16 -0.51 -2.20 -6.89
N THR A 17 0.37 -3.12 -7.30
CA THR A 17 1.81 -2.92 -7.19
C THR A 17 2.29 -1.76 -8.07
N LYS A 18 1.82 -1.66 -9.32
CA LYS A 18 2.22 -0.60 -10.24
C LYS A 18 1.76 0.78 -9.74
N PHE A 19 0.53 0.85 -9.23
CA PHE A 19 -0.04 2.10 -8.73
C PHE A 19 0.62 2.54 -7.41
N ALA A 20 0.96 1.59 -6.53
CA ALA A 20 1.73 1.87 -5.32
C ALA A 20 3.11 2.47 -5.65
N GLU A 21 3.83 1.91 -6.62
CA GLU A 21 5.14 2.41 -7.04
C GLU A 21 5.09 3.82 -7.64
N ALA A 22 4.11 4.06 -8.52
CA ALA A 22 3.88 5.39 -9.08
C ALA A 22 3.59 6.40 -7.97
N SER A 23 2.76 6.02 -7.00
CA SER A 23 2.38 6.88 -5.88
C SER A 23 3.55 7.19 -4.95
N ILE A 24 4.44 6.23 -4.68
CA ILE A 24 5.68 6.43 -3.92
C ILE A 24 6.59 7.44 -4.61
N THR A 25 6.74 7.30 -5.93
CA THR A 25 7.58 8.19 -6.74
C THR A 25 7.07 9.63 -6.68
N VAL A 26 5.76 9.80 -6.88
CA VAL A 26 5.08 11.09 -6.77
C VAL A 26 5.18 11.63 -5.33
N ALA A 27 4.98 10.80 -4.32
CA ALA A 27 5.02 11.26 -2.94
C ALA A 27 6.43 11.73 -2.52
N ARG A 28 7.48 11.02 -2.96
CA ARG A 28 8.87 11.44 -2.77
C ARG A 28 9.17 12.76 -3.47
N SER A 29 8.72 12.94 -4.72
CA SER A 29 8.97 14.20 -5.45
C SER A 29 8.26 15.40 -4.82
N HIS A 30 7.13 15.17 -4.14
CA HIS A 30 6.42 16.19 -3.36
C HIS A 30 6.97 16.40 -1.95
N GLY A 31 8.02 15.68 -1.53
CA GLY A 31 8.63 15.82 -0.21
C GLY A 31 7.79 15.25 0.94
N PHE A 32 6.95 14.24 0.67
CA PHE A 32 6.23 13.55 1.75
C PHE A 32 7.17 12.59 2.50
N GLU A 33 7.08 12.59 3.83
CA GLU A 33 7.85 11.68 4.70
C GLU A 33 7.27 10.26 4.75
N SER A 34 5.97 10.14 4.45
CA SER A 34 5.27 8.85 4.47
C SER A 34 4.26 8.75 3.33
N LEU A 35 3.60 7.60 3.20
CA LEU A 35 2.48 7.34 2.30
C LEU A 35 1.56 6.31 2.95
N LYS A 36 0.24 6.47 2.82
CA LYS A 36 -0.74 5.50 3.30
C LYS A 36 -1.35 4.76 2.11
N LEU A 37 -1.19 3.45 2.06
CA LEU A 37 -1.75 2.58 1.03
C LEU A 37 -2.93 1.80 1.60
N ILE A 38 -4.12 1.98 1.03
CA ILE A 38 -5.34 1.28 1.41
C ILE A 38 -5.43 0.02 0.55
N VAL A 39 -4.94 -1.10 1.06
CA VAL A 39 -4.91 -2.40 0.33
C VAL A 39 -6.17 -3.25 0.57
N GLY A 40 -7.03 -2.80 1.49
CA GLY A 40 -8.21 -3.54 1.93
C GLY A 40 -7.88 -4.61 2.98
N LYS A 41 -8.86 -4.98 3.80
CA LYS A 41 -8.68 -5.94 4.91
C LYS A 41 -8.53 -7.40 4.47
N GLY A 42 -8.71 -7.68 3.19
CA GLY A 42 -8.64 -9.05 2.66
C GLY A 42 -9.85 -9.95 2.98
N LEU A 43 -10.89 -9.42 3.62
CA LEU A 43 -12.04 -10.18 4.10
C LEU A 43 -12.98 -10.69 2.98
N HIS A 44 -12.92 -10.10 1.78
CA HIS A 44 -13.79 -10.43 0.63
C HIS A 44 -13.02 -11.08 -0.54
N ALA A 45 -11.88 -11.73 -0.27
CA ALA A 45 -11.24 -12.52 -1.33
C ALA A 45 -12.11 -13.74 -1.62
N SER A 46 -12.79 -13.78 -2.78
CA SER A 46 -13.70 -14.87 -3.18
C SER A 46 -13.06 -16.27 -3.15
N ASN A 47 -11.72 -16.36 -3.08
CA ASN A 47 -10.95 -17.60 -2.95
C ASN A 47 -10.05 -17.65 -1.68
N GLY A 48 -10.38 -16.89 -0.62
CA GLY A 48 -9.74 -17.02 0.70
C GLY A 48 -8.30 -16.51 0.84
N VAL A 49 -7.69 -15.92 -0.20
CA VAL A 49 -6.35 -15.32 -0.11
C VAL A 49 -6.41 -13.88 -0.58
N ALA A 50 -6.26 -12.95 0.35
CA ALA A 50 -6.03 -11.55 0.05
C ALA A 50 -4.65 -11.39 -0.60
N LYS A 51 -4.57 -11.43 -1.93
CA LYS A 51 -3.27 -11.43 -2.64
C LYS A 51 -2.63 -10.05 -2.76
N VAL A 52 -3.41 -8.96 -2.66
CA VAL A 52 -2.92 -7.58 -2.85
C VAL A 52 -2.00 -7.14 -1.72
N LYS A 53 -2.46 -7.21 -0.46
CA LYS A 53 -1.65 -6.83 0.72
C LYS A 53 -0.26 -7.48 0.73
N PRO A 54 -0.11 -8.82 0.69
CA PRO A 54 1.21 -9.45 0.75
C PRO A 54 2.07 -9.14 -0.48
N ALA A 55 1.48 -8.96 -1.67
CA ALA A 55 2.24 -8.60 -2.86
C ALA A 55 2.78 -7.17 -2.80
N VAL A 56 1.95 -6.21 -2.39
CA VAL A 56 2.36 -4.82 -2.19
C VAL A 56 3.41 -4.74 -1.08
N GLU A 57 3.19 -5.39 0.05
CA GLU A 57 4.14 -5.41 1.17
C GLU A 57 5.50 -6.01 0.76
N LYS A 58 5.50 -7.11 0.00
CA LYS A 58 6.72 -7.71 -0.54
C LYS A 58 7.48 -6.77 -1.47
N MET A 59 6.77 -6.09 -2.38
CA MET A 59 7.37 -5.11 -3.28
C MET A 59 8.02 -3.96 -2.50
N LEU A 60 7.34 -3.41 -1.50
CA LEU A 60 7.86 -2.33 -0.68
C LEU A 60 9.12 -2.75 0.10
N LYS A 61 9.09 -3.94 0.72
CA LYS A 61 10.25 -4.52 1.43
C LYS A 61 11.43 -4.74 0.49
N SER A 62 11.19 -5.22 -0.74
CA SER A 62 12.27 -5.39 -1.74
C SER A 62 12.92 -4.07 -2.16
N ARG A 63 12.24 -2.94 -1.98
CA ARG A 63 12.75 -1.59 -2.22
C ARG A 63 13.42 -0.98 -0.98
N GLY A 64 13.52 -1.73 0.12
CA GLY A 64 14.10 -1.25 1.38
C GLY A 64 13.23 -0.25 2.14
N LEU A 65 11.93 -0.16 1.82
CA LEU A 65 11.02 0.77 2.47
C LEU A 65 10.50 0.17 3.78
N VAL A 66 10.39 1.01 4.81
CA VAL A 66 9.78 0.62 6.08
C VAL A 66 8.26 0.68 5.93
N VAL A 67 7.61 -0.46 6.17
CA VAL A 67 6.15 -0.60 6.08
C VAL A 67 5.61 -0.99 7.45
N THR A 68 4.59 -0.26 7.91
CA THR A 68 3.91 -0.52 9.17
C THR A 68 2.41 -0.57 8.94
N GLU A 69 1.69 -1.47 9.60
CA GLU A 69 0.23 -1.48 9.54
C GLU A 69 -0.37 -0.36 10.40
N GLN A 70 -1.47 0.24 9.93
CA GLN A 70 -2.19 1.21 10.76
C GLN A 70 -2.84 0.49 11.95
N ARG A 71 -2.59 0.98 13.17
CA ARG A 71 -3.22 0.47 14.39
C ARG A 71 -4.76 0.56 14.26
N GLY A 72 -5.44 -0.57 14.43
CA GLY A 72 -6.90 -0.68 14.31
C GLY A 72 -7.43 -0.82 12.89
N ASN A 73 -6.58 -0.77 11.86
CA ASN A 73 -6.98 -1.01 10.47
C ASN A 73 -5.90 -1.75 9.67
N ALA A 74 -5.94 -3.08 9.69
CA ALA A 74 -5.03 -3.95 8.94
C ALA A 74 -5.15 -3.83 7.40
N GLY A 75 -6.14 -3.09 6.90
CA GLY A 75 -6.30 -2.78 5.48
C GLY A 75 -5.53 -1.55 5.02
N VAL A 76 -4.77 -0.90 5.91
CA VAL A 76 -3.97 0.29 5.60
C VAL A 76 -2.51 0.05 5.98
N LEU A 77 -1.63 0.20 5.00
CA LEU A 77 -0.19 0.17 5.16
C LEU A 77 0.35 1.60 5.17
N ILE A 78 1.20 1.91 6.14
CA ILE A 78 1.94 3.16 6.26
C ILE A 78 3.37 2.87 5.79
N VAL A 79 3.79 3.53 4.72
CA VAL A 79 5.11 3.42 4.12
C VAL A 79 5.91 4.66 4.49
N GLN A 80 7.13 4.49 4.99
CA GLN A 80 8.09 5.59 5.16
C GLN A 80 8.88 5.76 3.85
N LEU A 81 9.01 7.00 3.39
CA LEU A 81 9.56 7.32 2.06
C LEU A 81 11.01 7.79 2.09
#